data_AF-A0A7D8UY27-F1
#
_entry.id   AF-A0A7D8UY27-F1
#
_cell.length_a   1.000
_cell.length_b   1.000
_cell.length_c   1.000
_cell.angle_alpha   90.00
_cell.angle_beta   90.00
_cell.angle_gamma   90.00
#
_symmetry.space_group_name_H-M   'P 1'
#
loop_
_entity.id
_entity.type
_entity.pdbx_description
1 polymer ?
#
loop_
_entity_poly.entity_id
_entity_poly.type
_entity_poly.pdbx_seq_one_letter_code
_entity_poly.pdbx_strand_id
1 'polypeptide(L)'
;STIEMALVDYSSSDEDEDEQKGNETDQETTNEAATGNLNLKRKRQNENQSPSDLPPLPSKFHDLYASTSRVSTRDDPSLHGGRKRVTPHIEGNWPTHLYIEWYPATAEYESLSKLVSKLKGLPQEESNLHSFLTSDLGAPLPLHISLSRPIGFSTELKDDFVTSLETAMKFSGIRPFDFAFSALDWVANFENTRWFLVLRIQKPEFDSLNKLLHVCNTTVQDYGQPPLYAKASTTATSGNTTKSPKWPKQETSKNRSSVKAYWSNLQDVSEAFHISIAWTLGSPSKDLLALTESVATDYFQDVAQTCVNIQEIKAKVGNTVTNMPLHTNIQEATGLFSF
;
A
#
# COMPACT_ATOMS: atom_id res chain seq x y z
N SER A 1 34.61 22.17 -27.14
CA SER A 1 33.79 22.65 -26.01
C SER A 1 34.07 21.80 -24.80
N THR A 2 34.45 22.50 -23.76
CA THR A 2 34.98 22.05 -22.47
C THR A 2 33.93 21.27 -21.67
N ILE A 3 34.38 20.19 -21.03
CA ILE A 3 33.67 19.42 -20.02
C ILE A 3 33.75 20.23 -18.72
N GLU A 4 32.61 20.62 -18.16
CA GLU A 4 32.53 21.32 -16.88
C GLU A 4 32.26 20.27 -15.78
N MET A 5 33.30 19.97 -15.00
CA MET A 5 33.23 19.16 -13.79
C MET A 5 33.17 20.12 -12.61
N ALA A 6 32.04 20.15 -11.90
CA ALA A 6 31.94 20.86 -10.63
C ALA A 6 32.57 20.01 -9.52
N LEU A 7 33.54 20.61 -8.83
CA LEU A 7 34.44 20.01 -7.84
C LEU A 7 34.09 20.56 -6.44
N VAL A 8 33.96 19.64 -5.45
CA VAL A 8 34.04 19.74 -3.96
C VAL A 8 33.14 20.75 -3.21
N ASP A 9 32.65 20.48 -1.98
CA ASP A 9 33.43 20.25 -0.74
C ASP A 9 32.92 19.13 0.17
N TYR A 10 33.85 18.28 0.62
CA TYR A 10 33.70 17.42 1.79
C TYR A 10 34.53 18.03 2.92
N SER A 11 33.90 18.40 4.04
CA SER A 11 34.60 18.65 5.30
C SER A 11 34.70 17.35 6.09
N SER A 12 35.91 16.80 6.13
CA SER A 12 36.33 15.78 7.09
C SER A 12 37.75 16.13 7.51
N SER A 13 37.93 16.56 8.76
CA SER A 13 39.24 16.76 9.36
C SER A 13 39.10 16.45 10.85
N ASP A 14 39.52 15.25 11.22
CA ASP A 14 40.03 14.90 12.54
C ASP A 14 41.28 14.06 12.26
N GLU A 15 42.44 14.65 12.50
CA GLU A 15 43.72 13.96 12.58
C GLU A 15 44.24 14.13 14.01
N ASP A 16 44.51 12.98 14.62
CA ASP A 16 45.15 12.81 15.92
C ASP A 16 46.64 13.20 15.86
N GLU A 17 47.12 13.98 16.82
CA GLU A 17 48.54 14.04 17.18
C GLU A 17 48.72 13.95 18.70
N ASP A 18 49.32 12.84 19.14
CA ASP A 18 49.91 12.63 20.46
C ASP A 18 51.32 13.26 20.51
N GLU A 19 51.70 13.94 21.60
CA GLU A 19 52.88 13.62 22.42
C GLU A 19 53.13 14.60 23.60
N GLN A 20 52.93 14.07 24.81
CA GLN A 20 53.81 14.10 26.00
C GLN A 20 54.69 15.31 26.38
N LYS A 21 54.43 15.91 27.57
CA LYS A 21 55.23 15.84 28.84
C LYS A 21 55.12 17.12 29.68
N GLY A 22 54.96 16.97 31.00
CA GLY A 22 55.51 17.92 31.98
C GLY A 22 54.66 18.23 33.22
N ASN A 23 54.79 17.40 34.26
CA ASN A 23 54.83 17.66 35.71
C ASN A 23 54.18 18.89 36.39
N GLU A 24 53.54 18.56 37.55
CA GLU A 24 53.55 19.28 38.86
C GLU A 24 52.78 20.63 38.93
N THR A 25 52.06 21.07 39.97
CA THR A 25 51.77 20.67 41.37
C THR A 25 50.63 21.58 41.89
N ASP A 26 49.80 21.05 42.81
CA ASP A 26 49.18 21.61 44.03
C ASP A 26 48.71 23.09 44.20
N GLN A 27 47.64 23.18 45.04
CA GLN A 27 47.10 24.30 45.87
C GLN A 27 46.15 25.31 45.20
N GLU A 28 44.85 25.38 45.53
CA GLU A 28 44.13 25.75 46.78
C GLU A 28 43.86 27.27 46.90
N THR A 29 42.69 27.63 47.47
CA THR A 29 42.15 28.95 47.91
C THR A 29 41.34 29.78 46.90
N THR A 30 39.99 29.72 46.95
CA THR A 30 39.03 30.59 47.71
C THR A 30 38.96 32.04 47.25
N ASN A 31 37.78 32.50 46.78
CA ASN A 31 37.03 33.61 47.39
C ASN A 31 35.69 33.91 46.68
N GLU A 32 34.80 34.48 47.49
CA GLU A 32 33.34 34.52 47.41
C GLU A 32 32.74 35.68 46.60
N ALA A 33 31.40 35.63 46.51
CA ALA A 33 30.43 36.74 46.35
C ALA A 33 30.20 37.24 44.90
N ALA A 34 28.98 37.48 44.40
CA ALA A 34 27.64 37.49 44.98
C ALA A 34 26.56 37.42 43.88
N THR A 35 25.43 36.79 44.24
CA THR A 35 24.03 37.16 43.92
C THR A 35 23.53 37.21 42.47
N GLY A 36 22.58 36.31 42.17
CA GLY A 36 21.66 36.45 41.03
C GLY A 36 20.68 35.28 40.89
N ASN A 37 19.84 35.04 41.90
CA ASN A 37 18.74 34.06 41.87
C ASN A 37 17.74 34.38 40.74
N LEU A 38 17.32 33.39 39.94
CA LEU A 38 15.90 33.10 39.69
C LEU A 38 15.68 31.61 39.35
N ASN A 39 14.90 30.96 40.21
CA ASN A 39 14.41 29.58 40.15
C ASN A 39 13.49 29.34 38.94
N LEU A 40 13.72 28.25 38.20
CA LEU A 40 12.65 27.43 37.62
C LEU A 40 12.93 25.95 37.94
N LYS A 41 12.21 25.45 38.94
CA LYS A 41 12.22 24.06 39.40
C LYS A 41 11.81 23.10 38.27
N ARG A 42 12.77 22.28 37.85
CA ARG A 42 12.59 21.09 37.02
C ARG A 42 11.80 20.04 37.81
N LYS A 43 10.55 19.77 37.41
CA LYS A 43 9.78 18.62 37.89
C LYS A 43 10.25 17.37 37.14
N ARG A 44 11.19 16.65 37.75
CA ARG A 44 11.53 15.27 37.40
C ARG A 44 10.34 14.39 37.79
N GLN A 45 9.74 13.70 36.83
CA GLN A 45 8.97 12.48 37.11
C GLN A 45 9.57 11.33 36.30
N ASN A 46 9.59 10.20 36.99
CA ASN A 46 10.38 9.00 36.80
C ASN A 46 10.04 8.23 35.53
N GLU A 47 11.05 7.49 35.06
CA GLU A 47 11.07 6.52 33.99
C GLU A 47 10.05 5.38 34.18
N ASN A 48 9.37 5.02 33.08
CA ASN A 48 9.13 3.65 32.63
C ASN A 48 8.35 3.68 31.31
N GLN A 49 9.04 3.81 30.18
CA GLN A 49 8.47 3.49 28.87
C GLN A 49 9.52 2.72 28.04
N SER A 50 9.07 1.54 27.61
CA SER A 50 9.71 0.60 26.68
C SER A 50 10.07 1.25 25.34
N PRO A 51 11.02 0.70 24.58
CA PRO A 51 11.49 1.31 23.35
C PRO A 51 10.60 0.89 22.17
N SER A 52 9.59 1.69 21.79
CA SER A 52 9.07 1.74 20.41
C SER A 52 7.84 2.65 20.29
N ASP A 53 8.01 3.98 20.32
CA ASP A 53 6.96 4.91 19.86
C ASP A 53 7.56 5.84 18.79
N LEU A 54 8.26 5.26 17.82
CA LEU A 54 8.53 5.98 16.59
C LEU A 54 7.24 5.98 15.75
N PRO A 55 6.77 7.14 15.28
CA PRO A 55 5.63 7.18 14.37
C PRO A 55 5.96 6.34 13.12
N PRO A 56 4.95 5.69 12.51
CA PRO A 56 5.18 4.91 11.30
C PRO A 56 5.81 5.79 10.22
N LEU A 57 6.70 5.20 9.42
CA LEU A 57 7.33 5.88 8.30
C LEU A 57 6.25 6.51 7.40
N PRO A 58 6.41 7.77 6.96
CA PRO A 58 5.46 8.38 6.04
C PRO A 58 5.29 7.51 4.79
N SER A 59 4.06 7.27 4.33
CA SER A 59 3.79 6.40 3.18
C SER A 59 4.58 6.80 1.92
N LYS A 60 4.83 8.10 1.75
CA LYS A 60 5.67 8.68 0.68
C LYS A 60 7.11 8.17 0.66
N PHE A 61 7.66 7.74 1.79
CA PHE A 61 9.03 7.23 1.85
C PHE A 61 9.18 5.94 1.04
N HIS A 62 8.20 5.06 1.12
CA HIS A 62 8.24 3.79 0.40
C HIS A 62 8.01 3.96 -1.11
N ASP A 63 7.26 4.98 -1.52
CA ASP A 63 6.97 5.28 -2.92
C ASP A 63 8.25 5.58 -3.73
N LEU A 64 9.30 6.10 -3.08
CA LEU A 64 10.60 6.37 -3.71
C LEU A 64 11.24 5.11 -4.32
N TYR A 65 10.98 3.95 -3.73
CA TYR A 65 11.54 2.66 -4.14
C TYR A 65 10.52 1.78 -4.87
N ALA A 66 9.28 2.24 -5.04
CA ALA A 66 8.24 1.51 -5.77
C ALA A 66 8.51 1.41 -7.28
N SER A 67 9.47 2.18 -7.80
CA SER A 67 9.94 2.11 -9.19
C SER A 67 11.29 1.40 -9.26
N THR A 68 11.35 0.26 -9.95
CA THR A 68 12.63 -0.40 -10.23
C THR A 68 13.33 0.37 -11.36
N SER A 69 14.52 0.87 -11.08
CA SER A 69 15.41 1.46 -12.10
C SER A 69 15.68 0.40 -13.18
N ARG A 70 15.35 0.70 -14.44
CA ARG A 70 15.50 -0.23 -15.57
C ARG A 70 16.97 -0.63 -15.74
N VAL A 71 17.26 -1.92 -15.69
CA VAL A 71 18.60 -2.47 -15.97
C VAL A 71 18.83 -2.72 -17.47
N SER A 72 17.78 -2.80 -18.30
CA SER A 72 17.90 -3.04 -19.75
C SER A 72 16.65 -2.66 -20.54
N THR A 73 16.82 -2.38 -21.84
CA THR A 73 15.76 -2.19 -22.85
C THR A 73 15.26 -3.51 -23.46
N ARG A 74 15.91 -4.65 -23.16
CA ARG A 74 15.49 -5.99 -23.58
C ARG A 74 14.78 -6.73 -22.44
N ASP A 75 13.64 -7.33 -22.77
CA ASP A 75 12.86 -8.17 -21.85
C ASP A 75 13.54 -9.53 -21.71
N ASP A 76 14.01 -9.85 -20.51
CA ASP A 76 14.53 -11.18 -20.17
C ASP A 76 13.52 -11.86 -19.23
N PRO A 77 12.81 -12.90 -19.71
CA PRO A 77 11.83 -13.63 -18.90
C PRO A 77 12.41 -14.25 -17.62
N SER A 78 13.73 -14.51 -17.57
CA SER A 78 14.40 -15.04 -16.39
C SER A 78 14.50 -13.99 -15.26
N LEU A 79 14.61 -12.71 -15.60
CA LEU A 79 14.64 -11.58 -14.64
C LEU A 79 13.26 -11.24 -14.06
N HIS A 80 12.20 -11.89 -14.54
CA HIS A 80 10.84 -11.66 -14.10
C HIS A 80 10.13 -12.95 -13.65
N GLY A 81 10.87 -13.98 -13.26
CA GLY A 81 10.30 -15.26 -12.78
C GLY A 81 9.39 -15.90 -13.84
N GLY A 82 9.84 -15.92 -15.09
CA GLY A 82 9.12 -16.47 -16.24
C GLY A 82 7.97 -15.60 -16.75
N ARG A 83 7.82 -14.34 -16.31
CA ARG A 83 6.83 -13.41 -16.90
C ARG A 83 7.33 -13.01 -18.29
N LYS A 84 6.58 -13.40 -19.32
CA LYS A 84 6.71 -12.81 -20.66
C LYS A 84 5.88 -11.54 -20.67
N ARG A 85 6.47 -10.37 -20.94
CA ARG A 85 5.67 -9.14 -21.04
C ARG A 85 4.75 -9.27 -22.26
N VAL A 86 3.44 -9.28 -22.01
CA VAL A 86 2.42 -9.32 -23.07
C VAL A 86 2.26 -7.94 -23.73
N THR A 87 2.65 -6.86 -23.04
CA THR A 87 2.63 -5.50 -23.56
C THR A 87 4.05 -4.93 -23.64
N PRO A 88 4.63 -4.78 -24.85
CA PRO A 88 5.85 -4.00 -25.02
C PRO A 88 5.60 -2.56 -24.58
N HIS A 89 6.65 -1.86 -24.13
CA HIS A 89 6.55 -0.43 -23.85
C HIS A 89 6.26 0.30 -25.17
N ILE A 90 5.03 0.80 -25.31
CA ILE A 90 4.64 1.67 -26.41
C ILE A 90 4.89 3.09 -25.90
N GLU A 91 5.76 3.85 -26.57
CA GLU A 91 5.95 5.26 -26.25
C GLU A 91 4.59 5.97 -26.22
N GLY A 92 4.33 6.69 -25.14
CA GLY A 92 3.06 7.34 -24.91
C GLY A 92 2.01 6.50 -24.18
N ASN A 93 2.22 5.21 -23.89
CA ASN A 93 1.33 4.42 -23.02
C ASN A 93 1.91 4.27 -21.61
N TRP A 94 1.16 4.68 -20.60
CA TRP A 94 1.53 4.72 -19.18
C TRP A 94 0.79 3.63 -18.41
N PRO A 95 1.47 2.50 -18.08
CA PRO A 95 0.86 1.44 -17.28
C PRO A 95 0.36 1.98 -15.96
N THR A 96 -0.90 1.71 -15.65
CA THR A 96 -1.59 2.26 -14.50
C THR A 96 -2.23 1.15 -13.67
N HIS A 97 -2.13 1.26 -12.35
CA HIS A 97 -2.72 0.32 -11.39
C HIS A 97 -3.19 1.07 -10.14
N LEU A 98 -4.44 0.84 -9.76
CA LEU A 98 -5.03 1.34 -8.52
C LEU A 98 -5.03 0.24 -7.47
N TYR A 99 -4.57 0.56 -6.26
CA TYR A 99 -4.48 -0.43 -5.18
C TYR A 99 -4.51 0.21 -3.80
N ILE A 100 -4.80 -0.62 -2.80
CA ILE A 100 -4.56 -0.31 -1.38
C ILE A 100 -3.29 -1.03 -0.98
N GLU A 101 -2.38 -0.36 -0.29
CA GLU A 101 -1.11 -0.95 0.16
C GLU A 101 -1.17 -1.28 1.64
N TRP A 102 -0.62 -2.44 2.01
CA TRP A 102 -0.46 -2.89 3.39
C TRP A 102 1.00 -3.30 3.62
N TYR A 103 1.58 -2.78 4.69
CA TYR A 103 2.88 -3.19 5.21
C TYR A 103 2.63 -4.08 6.42
N PRO A 104 2.80 -5.42 6.29
CA PRO A 104 2.69 -6.29 7.45
C PRO A 104 3.66 -5.86 8.55
N ALA A 105 3.14 -5.61 9.75
CA ALA A 105 3.97 -5.39 10.92
C ALA A 105 4.79 -6.65 11.24
N THR A 106 5.82 -6.54 12.10
CA THR A 106 6.72 -7.67 12.40
C THR A 106 5.98 -8.96 12.80
N ALA A 107 5.00 -8.87 13.69
CA ALA A 107 4.20 -10.03 14.11
C ALA A 107 3.34 -10.62 12.98
N GLU A 108 2.75 -9.76 12.15
CA GLU A 108 1.94 -10.17 11.00
C GLU A 108 2.82 -10.86 9.95
N TYR A 109 3.97 -10.26 9.65
CA TYR A 109 4.98 -10.80 8.75
C TYR A 109 5.50 -12.17 9.21
N GLU A 110 5.77 -12.36 10.51
CA GLU A 110 6.20 -13.64 11.07
C GLU A 110 5.11 -14.71 10.92
N SER A 111 3.86 -14.38 11.24
CA SER A 111 2.71 -15.28 11.07
C SER A 111 2.51 -15.69 9.61
N LEU A 112 2.57 -14.74 8.67
CA LEU A 112 2.48 -15.01 7.24
C LEU A 112 3.66 -15.83 6.74
N SER A 113 4.87 -15.54 7.20
CA SER A 113 6.09 -16.26 6.81
C SER A 113 6.04 -17.71 7.31
N LYS A 114 5.58 -17.92 8.55
CA LYS A 114 5.36 -19.25 9.13
C LYS A 114 4.34 -20.04 8.30
N LEU A 115 3.19 -19.43 7.97
CA LEU A 115 2.17 -20.02 7.12
C LEU A 115 2.74 -20.45 5.76
N VAL A 116 3.41 -19.54 5.05
CA VAL A 116 3.99 -19.85 3.73
C VAL A 116 5.10 -20.90 3.83
N SER A 117 5.92 -20.89 4.90
CA SER A 117 6.99 -21.87 5.10
C SER A 117 6.46 -23.30 5.26
N LYS A 118 5.29 -23.48 5.90
CA LYS A 118 4.65 -24.80 6.04
C LYS A 118 4.23 -25.37 4.69
N LEU A 119 3.74 -24.51 3.79
CA LEU A 119 3.35 -24.90 2.44
C LEU A 119 4.55 -25.24 1.54
N LYS A 120 5.73 -24.69 1.84
CA LYS A 120 6.99 -25.04 1.16
C LYS A 120 7.59 -26.38 1.63
N GLY A 121 7.01 -27.04 2.63
CA GLY A 121 7.52 -28.31 3.17
C GLY A 121 7.32 -29.53 2.27
N LEU A 122 6.59 -29.40 1.15
CA LEU A 122 6.41 -30.46 0.16
C LEU A 122 7.67 -30.64 -0.69
N PRO A 123 7.94 -31.86 -1.21
CA PRO A 123 9.08 -32.13 -2.09
C PRO A 123 9.15 -31.18 -3.30
N GLN A 124 10.38 -30.89 -3.72
CA GLN A 124 10.75 -29.80 -4.64
C GLN A 124 10.04 -29.81 -6.01
N GLU A 125 9.55 -30.96 -6.47
CA GLU A 125 8.84 -31.06 -7.75
C GLU A 125 7.39 -30.52 -7.69
N GLU A 126 6.84 -30.30 -6.50
CA GLU A 126 5.52 -29.71 -6.26
C GLU A 126 5.57 -28.26 -5.71
N SER A 127 6.74 -27.80 -5.28
CA SER A 127 6.91 -26.58 -4.49
C SER A 127 7.44 -25.39 -5.30
N ASN A 128 6.91 -25.11 -6.49
CA ASN A 128 7.16 -23.85 -7.20
C ASN A 128 6.42 -22.67 -6.55
N LEU A 129 6.41 -22.62 -5.20
CA LEU A 129 5.75 -21.61 -4.40
C LEU A 129 6.70 -20.44 -4.14
N HIS A 130 6.41 -19.32 -4.79
CA HIS A 130 7.16 -18.08 -4.66
C HIS A 130 6.42 -17.14 -3.71
N SER A 131 7.09 -16.63 -2.69
CA SER A 131 6.50 -15.72 -1.69
C SER A 131 6.51 -14.27 -2.18
N PHE A 132 5.50 -13.49 -1.78
CA PHE A 132 5.49 -12.02 -1.92
C PHE A 132 5.96 -11.28 -0.67
N LEU A 133 6.26 -11.98 0.42
CA LEU A 133 6.52 -11.36 1.72
C LEU A 133 7.92 -10.74 1.82
N THR A 134 8.89 -11.26 1.07
CA THR A 134 10.31 -10.89 1.18
C THR A 134 10.94 -10.60 -0.17
N SER A 135 11.82 -9.61 -0.22
CA SER A 135 12.72 -9.39 -1.34
C SER A 135 13.84 -10.44 -1.37
N ASP A 136 14.57 -10.48 -2.48
CA ASP A 136 15.76 -11.35 -2.63
C ASP A 136 16.87 -11.03 -1.61
N LEU A 137 16.84 -9.82 -1.05
CA LEU A 137 17.76 -9.37 0.00
C LEU A 137 17.20 -9.60 1.42
N GLY A 138 16.06 -10.27 1.55
CA GLY A 138 15.43 -10.61 2.83
C GLY A 138 14.66 -9.47 3.49
N ALA A 139 14.43 -8.35 2.80
CA ALA A 139 13.63 -7.25 3.33
C ALA A 139 12.12 -7.54 3.18
N PRO A 140 11.28 -7.28 4.19
CA PRO A 140 9.83 -7.38 4.07
C PRO A 140 9.28 -6.47 2.95
N LEU A 141 8.31 -6.98 2.20
CA LEU A 141 7.68 -6.27 1.09
C LEU A 141 6.24 -5.86 1.42
N PRO A 142 5.77 -4.71 0.88
CA PRO A 142 4.36 -4.39 0.93
C PRO A 142 3.53 -5.38 0.12
N LEU A 143 2.33 -5.62 0.62
CA LEU A 143 1.26 -6.35 -0.05
C LEU A 143 0.16 -5.38 -0.46
N HIS A 144 -0.78 -5.84 -1.29
CA HIS A 144 -1.82 -4.94 -1.78
C HIS A 144 -3.15 -5.63 -2.11
N ILE A 145 -4.21 -4.81 -2.10
CA ILE A 145 -5.53 -5.12 -2.65
C ILE A 145 -5.67 -4.38 -3.98
N SER A 146 -5.96 -5.08 -5.06
CA SER A 146 -6.19 -4.43 -6.35
C SER A 146 -7.56 -3.77 -6.42
N LEU A 147 -7.60 -2.52 -6.87
CA LEU A 147 -8.81 -1.75 -7.17
C LEU A 147 -8.98 -1.47 -8.68
N SER A 148 -8.00 -1.86 -9.51
CA SER A 148 -8.12 -1.90 -10.96
C SER A 148 -7.42 -3.13 -11.54
N ARG A 149 -7.75 -3.46 -12.79
CA ARG A 149 -6.86 -4.29 -13.63
C ARG A 149 -5.59 -3.48 -13.98
N PRO A 150 -4.51 -4.12 -14.45
CA PRO A 150 -3.46 -3.40 -15.16
C PRO A 150 -4.08 -2.73 -16.40
N ILE A 151 -4.07 -1.39 -16.42
CA ILE A 151 -4.62 -0.55 -17.49
C ILE A 151 -3.53 0.36 -18.04
N GLY A 152 -3.80 1.12 -19.10
CA GLY A 152 -2.81 2.02 -19.70
C GLY A 152 -3.43 3.28 -20.24
N PHE A 153 -2.83 4.43 -19.95
CA PHE A 153 -3.31 5.73 -20.43
C PHE A 153 -2.30 6.41 -21.35
N SER A 154 -2.79 7.24 -22.27
CA SER A 154 -1.91 8.09 -23.06
C SER A 154 -1.29 9.19 -22.19
N THR A 155 -0.18 9.78 -22.63
CA THR A 155 0.42 10.95 -21.95
C THR A 155 -0.59 12.09 -21.76
N GLU A 156 -1.49 12.28 -22.71
CA GLU A 156 -2.52 13.33 -22.68
C GLU A 156 -3.61 13.08 -21.63
N LEU A 157 -3.91 11.80 -21.32
CA LEU A 157 -5.02 11.43 -20.44
C LEU A 157 -4.59 11.09 -19.02
N LYS A 158 -3.31 10.73 -18.79
CA LYS A 158 -2.85 10.18 -17.51
C LYS A 158 -3.07 11.15 -16.33
N ASP A 159 -2.78 12.44 -16.52
CA ASP A 159 -2.83 13.44 -15.45
C ASP A 159 -4.28 13.86 -15.17
N ASP A 160 -5.07 13.98 -16.24
CA ASP A 160 -6.51 14.20 -16.15
C ASP A 160 -7.20 13.04 -15.40
N PHE A 161 -6.82 11.80 -15.69
CA PHE A 161 -7.34 10.61 -15.01
C PHE A 161 -7.06 10.65 -13.51
N VAL A 162 -5.80 10.88 -13.11
CA VAL A 162 -5.41 10.96 -11.70
C VAL A 162 -6.19 12.08 -11.00
N THR A 163 -6.27 13.26 -11.60
CA THR A 163 -7.02 14.40 -11.05
C THR A 163 -8.51 14.10 -10.89
N SER A 164 -9.10 13.41 -11.87
CA SER A 164 -10.50 12.97 -11.82
C SER A 164 -10.74 11.96 -10.71
N LEU A 165 -9.83 11.00 -10.53
CA LEU A 165 -9.91 9.99 -9.47
C LEU A 165 -9.76 10.62 -8.08
N GLU A 166 -8.78 11.51 -7.88
CA GLU A 166 -8.61 12.25 -6.62
C GLU A 166 -9.86 13.04 -6.27
N THR A 167 -10.44 13.72 -7.26
CA THR A 167 -11.68 14.48 -7.11
C THR A 167 -12.84 13.56 -6.71
N ALA A 168 -13.01 12.44 -7.40
CA ALA A 168 -14.07 11.47 -7.11
C ALA A 168 -13.91 10.89 -5.69
N MET A 169 -12.68 10.53 -5.30
CA MET A 169 -12.34 10.04 -3.97
C MET A 169 -12.65 11.07 -2.87
N LYS A 170 -12.23 12.32 -3.07
CA LYS A 170 -12.47 13.41 -2.11
C LYS A 170 -13.95 13.63 -1.84
N PHE A 171 -14.80 13.54 -2.87
CA PHE A 171 -16.22 13.79 -2.70
C PHE A 171 -17.03 12.54 -2.32
N SER A 172 -16.51 11.33 -2.56
CA SER A 172 -17.21 10.05 -2.31
C SER A 172 -17.75 9.85 -0.89
N GLY A 173 -17.20 10.58 0.09
CA GLY A 173 -17.58 10.46 1.50
C GLY A 173 -17.11 9.15 2.15
N ILE A 174 -16.24 8.38 1.47
CA ILE A 174 -15.65 7.16 2.03
C ILE A 174 -14.60 7.57 3.06
N ARG A 175 -14.78 7.07 4.29
CA ARG A 175 -13.89 7.32 5.43
C ARG A 175 -12.85 6.21 5.54
N PRO A 176 -11.74 6.43 6.26
CA PRO A 176 -10.87 5.35 6.69
C PRO A 176 -11.66 4.23 7.36
N PHE A 177 -11.27 2.98 7.11
CA PHE A 177 -11.95 1.81 7.65
C PHE A 177 -10.94 0.69 7.89
N ASP A 178 -11.35 -0.25 8.73
CA ASP A 178 -10.58 -1.43 9.06
C ASP A 178 -11.14 -2.66 8.36
N PHE A 179 -10.28 -3.64 8.12
CA PHE A 179 -10.72 -4.98 7.72
C PHE A 179 -9.87 -6.06 8.39
N ALA A 180 -10.46 -7.25 8.48
CA ALA A 180 -9.78 -8.47 8.88
C ALA A 180 -9.82 -9.50 7.74
N PHE A 181 -9.12 -10.62 7.94
CA PHE A 181 -9.07 -11.70 6.96
C PHE A 181 -10.07 -12.80 7.31
N SER A 182 -10.78 -13.32 6.29
CA SER A 182 -11.84 -14.32 6.47
C SER A 182 -11.39 -15.75 6.14
N ALA A 183 -10.50 -15.91 5.17
CA ALA A 183 -10.04 -17.22 4.72
C ALA A 183 -8.68 -17.16 4.00
N LEU A 184 -8.09 -18.34 3.82
CA LEU A 184 -6.92 -18.57 2.97
C LEU A 184 -7.36 -19.38 1.75
N ASP A 185 -7.11 -18.87 0.55
CA ASP A 185 -7.63 -19.46 -0.69
C ASP A 185 -6.59 -19.46 -1.82
N TRP A 186 -6.90 -20.22 -2.88
CA TRP A 186 -6.17 -20.18 -4.15
C TRP A 186 -7.02 -19.55 -5.25
N VAL A 187 -6.46 -18.57 -5.97
CA VAL A 187 -7.11 -17.94 -7.14
C VAL A 187 -6.19 -17.95 -8.35
N ALA A 188 -6.74 -18.18 -9.54
CA ALA A 188 -6.00 -18.09 -10.78
C ALA A 188 -5.96 -16.64 -11.31
N ASN A 189 -4.91 -16.28 -12.04
CA ASN A 189 -4.99 -15.11 -12.92
C ASN A 189 -5.99 -15.36 -14.06
N PHE A 190 -6.32 -14.28 -14.77
CA PHE A 190 -7.26 -14.32 -15.90
C PHE A 190 -6.89 -15.35 -16.98
N GLU A 191 -5.60 -15.59 -17.22
CA GLU A 191 -5.12 -16.51 -18.25
C GLU A 191 -4.99 -17.97 -17.77
N ASN A 192 -5.23 -18.25 -16.48
CA ASN A 192 -4.98 -19.56 -15.86
C ASN A 192 -3.54 -20.07 -16.12
N THR A 193 -2.57 -19.16 -16.01
CA THR A 193 -1.15 -19.47 -16.12
C THR A 193 -0.41 -19.35 -14.78
N ARG A 194 -1.02 -18.66 -13.81
CA ARG A 194 -0.48 -18.46 -12.46
C ARG A 194 -1.59 -18.54 -11.43
N TRP A 195 -1.30 -19.22 -10.34
CA TRP A 195 -2.19 -19.32 -9.19
C TRP A 195 -1.56 -18.60 -8.02
N PHE A 196 -2.39 -17.94 -7.24
CA PHE A 196 -2.01 -17.09 -6.13
C PHE A 196 -2.62 -17.66 -4.87
N LEU A 197 -1.80 -17.81 -3.84
CA LEU A 197 -2.26 -18.03 -2.48
C LEU A 197 -2.64 -16.67 -1.92
N VAL A 198 -3.89 -16.54 -1.49
CA VAL A 198 -4.48 -15.25 -1.13
C VAL A 198 -5.17 -15.29 0.22
N LEU A 199 -5.11 -14.16 0.92
CA LEU A 199 -5.92 -13.88 2.09
C LEU A 199 -7.22 -13.23 1.61
N ARG A 200 -8.37 -13.88 1.85
CA ARG A 200 -9.70 -13.29 1.62
C ARG A 200 -9.98 -12.24 2.66
N ILE A 201 -10.63 -11.17 2.24
CA ILE A 201 -10.95 -10.05 3.10
C ILE A 201 -12.38 -10.18 3.61
N GLN A 202 -12.56 -10.06 4.92
CA GLN A 202 -13.89 -9.94 5.50
C GLN A 202 -14.51 -8.62 5.05
N LYS A 203 -15.79 -8.66 4.66
CA LYS A 203 -16.53 -7.47 4.23
C LYS A 203 -16.43 -6.37 5.31
N PRO A 204 -15.80 -5.21 5.01
CA PRO A 204 -15.64 -4.15 5.99
C PRO A 204 -16.97 -3.48 6.33
N GLU A 205 -17.00 -2.80 7.48
CA GLU A 205 -18.15 -1.98 7.85
C GLU A 205 -18.48 -0.92 6.79
N PHE A 206 -19.76 -0.55 6.75
CA PHE A 206 -20.32 0.43 5.82
C PHE A 206 -20.10 0.12 4.33
N ASP A 207 -19.74 -1.12 3.99
CA ASP A 207 -19.47 -1.56 2.62
C ASP A 207 -18.35 -0.76 1.93
N SER A 208 -17.39 -0.31 2.74
CA SER A 208 -16.42 0.71 2.34
C SER A 208 -15.54 0.25 1.16
N LEU A 209 -15.17 -1.03 1.12
CA LEU A 209 -14.34 -1.59 0.06
C LEU A 209 -15.08 -1.73 -1.29
N ASN A 210 -16.35 -2.15 -1.29
CA ASN A 210 -17.15 -2.15 -2.53
C ASN A 210 -17.39 -0.71 -3.03
N LYS A 211 -17.61 0.25 -2.11
CA LYS A 211 -17.73 1.67 -2.48
C LYS A 211 -16.44 2.20 -3.11
N LEU A 212 -15.27 1.89 -2.55
CA LEU A 212 -13.98 2.25 -3.15
C LEU A 212 -13.84 1.70 -4.55
N LEU A 213 -14.11 0.40 -4.72
CA LEU A 213 -14.04 -0.23 -6.02
C LEU A 213 -15.03 0.40 -7.00
N HIS A 214 -16.23 0.76 -6.57
CA HIS A 214 -17.23 1.41 -7.42
C HIS A 214 -16.77 2.78 -7.91
N VAL A 215 -16.17 3.60 -7.03
CA VAL A 215 -15.58 4.89 -7.41
C VAL A 215 -14.44 4.69 -8.41
N CYS A 216 -13.56 3.72 -8.14
CA CYS A 216 -12.45 3.37 -9.03
C CYS A 216 -12.97 2.90 -10.40
N ASN A 217 -13.86 1.92 -10.43
CA ASN A 217 -14.45 1.37 -11.66
C ASN A 217 -15.19 2.44 -12.46
N THR A 218 -15.97 3.31 -11.81
CA THR A 218 -16.67 4.40 -12.50
C THR A 218 -15.67 5.34 -13.18
N THR A 219 -14.61 5.72 -12.47
CA THR A 219 -13.58 6.62 -13.03
C THR A 219 -12.79 5.93 -14.14
N VAL A 220 -12.43 4.66 -13.98
CA VAL A 220 -11.73 3.84 -14.99
C VAL A 220 -12.59 3.72 -16.26
N GLN A 221 -13.89 3.49 -16.12
CA GLN A 221 -14.84 3.39 -17.24
C GLN A 221 -15.06 4.72 -17.96
N ASP A 222 -15.08 5.85 -17.23
CA ASP A 222 -15.18 7.19 -17.82
C ASP A 222 -14.00 7.49 -18.78
N TYR A 223 -12.86 6.83 -18.59
CA TYR A 223 -11.68 6.92 -19.47
C TYR A 223 -11.55 5.72 -20.43
N GLY A 224 -12.65 4.97 -20.64
CA GLY A 224 -12.73 3.89 -21.62
C GLY A 224 -11.99 2.61 -21.25
N GLN A 225 -11.57 2.47 -19.99
CA GLN A 225 -10.87 1.28 -19.50
C GLN A 225 -11.85 0.28 -18.87
N PRO A 226 -11.53 -1.04 -18.90
CA PRO A 226 -12.40 -2.06 -18.33
C PRO A 226 -12.39 -2.03 -16.80
N PRO A 227 -13.55 -2.17 -16.13
CA PRO A 227 -13.63 -2.26 -14.68
C PRO A 227 -13.02 -3.58 -14.15
N LEU A 228 -12.63 -3.58 -12.88
CA LEU A 228 -12.25 -4.79 -12.15
C LEU A 228 -13.50 -5.50 -11.62
N TYR A 229 -13.48 -6.84 -11.65
CA TYR A 229 -14.57 -7.74 -11.23
C TYR A 229 -15.94 -7.54 -11.92
N ALA A 230 -15.97 -6.99 -13.14
CA ALA A 230 -17.19 -7.01 -13.93
C ALA A 230 -17.71 -8.46 -14.07
N LYS A 231 -18.89 -8.72 -13.52
CA LYS A 231 -19.64 -9.92 -13.89
C LYS A 231 -19.94 -9.80 -15.38
N ALA A 232 -19.73 -10.89 -16.12
CA ALA A 232 -20.22 -10.98 -17.50
C ALA A 232 -21.74 -10.81 -17.45
N SER A 233 -22.23 -9.59 -17.61
CA SER A 233 -23.64 -9.35 -17.84
C SER A 233 -23.94 -9.98 -19.19
N THR A 234 -24.69 -11.07 -19.18
CA THR A 234 -25.42 -11.58 -20.33
C THR A 234 -26.35 -10.49 -20.83
N THR A 235 -25.82 -9.61 -21.67
CA THR A 235 -26.51 -8.81 -22.69
C THR A 235 -25.46 -8.04 -23.47
N ALA A 236 -25.04 -8.62 -24.59
CA ALA A 236 -24.75 -7.82 -25.75
C ALA A 236 -26.05 -7.07 -26.11
N THR A 237 -26.18 -5.83 -25.63
CA THR A 237 -27.15 -4.89 -26.17
C THR A 237 -26.45 -3.57 -26.38
N SER A 238 -25.97 -3.44 -27.62
CA SER A 238 -25.99 -2.24 -28.46
C SER A 238 -25.98 -0.88 -27.73
N GLY A 239 -24.87 -0.16 -27.92
CA GLY A 239 -24.82 1.28 -28.14
C GLY A 239 -25.86 2.13 -27.39
N ASN A 240 -25.59 2.41 -26.12
CA ASN A 240 -25.95 3.69 -25.51
C ASN A 240 -24.93 3.96 -24.40
N THR A 241 -24.07 4.96 -24.62
CA THR A 241 -23.21 5.55 -23.59
C THR A 241 -24.08 6.35 -22.63
N THR A 242 -24.90 5.67 -21.84
CA THR A 242 -25.41 6.26 -20.60
C THR A 242 -24.21 6.48 -19.68
N LYS A 243 -23.71 7.71 -19.65
CA LYS A 243 -22.66 8.14 -18.74
C LYS A 243 -23.05 7.70 -17.33
N SER A 244 -22.17 6.97 -16.65
CA SER A 244 -22.37 6.63 -15.25
C SER A 244 -22.64 7.93 -14.48
N PRO A 245 -23.62 7.94 -13.56
CA PRO A 245 -23.90 9.14 -12.77
C PRO A 245 -22.61 9.60 -12.10
N LYS A 246 -22.26 10.88 -12.25
CA LYS A 246 -21.09 11.46 -11.57
C LYS A 246 -21.46 11.81 -10.14
N TRP A 247 -20.51 11.63 -9.23
CA TRP A 247 -20.70 12.05 -7.85
C TRP A 247 -20.92 13.58 -7.77
N PRO A 248 -21.93 14.07 -7.02
CA PRO A 248 -22.16 15.50 -6.85
C PRO A 248 -21.04 16.13 -6.01
N LYS A 249 -20.46 17.25 -6.47
CA LYS A 249 -19.36 17.96 -5.79
C LYS A 249 -19.69 18.50 -4.39
N GLN A 250 -20.96 18.47 -3.97
CA GLN A 250 -21.38 18.88 -2.63
C GLN A 250 -22.69 18.19 -2.24
N GLU A 251 -22.73 17.65 -1.01
CA GLU A 251 -23.94 17.09 -0.44
C GLU A 251 -24.80 18.22 0.13
N THR A 252 -25.94 18.46 -0.51
CA THR A 252 -27.00 19.36 -0.03
C THR A 252 -28.29 18.57 0.00
N SER A 253 -29.28 19.01 0.79
CA SER A 253 -30.60 18.38 0.84
C SER A 253 -31.26 18.21 -0.54
N LYS A 254 -30.91 19.09 -1.50
CA LYS A 254 -31.37 19.06 -2.89
C LYS A 254 -30.70 17.97 -3.76
N ASN A 255 -29.51 17.49 -3.39
CA ASN A 255 -28.73 16.52 -4.17
C ASN A 255 -28.80 15.08 -3.63
N ARG A 256 -29.56 14.81 -2.56
CA ARG A 256 -29.68 13.46 -1.98
C ARG A 256 -30.15 12.40 -2.98
N SER A 257 -30.99 12.79 -3.94
CA SER A 257 -31.41 11.93 -5.06
C SER A 257 -30.24 11.54 -5.98
N SER A 258 -29.32 12.47 -6.26
CA SER A 258 -28.13 12.21 -7.09
C SER A 258 -27.10 11.32 -6.40
N VAL A 259 -26.89 11.46 -5.09
CA VAL A 259 -26.06 10.56 -4.29
C VAL A 259 -26.64 9.15 -4.28
N LYS A 260 -27.96 9.03 -4.06
CA LYS A 260 -28.64 7.74 -4.12
C LYS A 260 -28.56 7.10 -5.51
N ALA A 261 -28.66 7.90 -6.57
CA ALA A 261 -28.51 7.43 -7.95
C ALA A 261 -27.07 6.98 -8.25
N TYR A 262 -26.05 7.61 -7.67
CA TYR A 262 -24.66 7.18 -7.83
C TYR A 262 -24.47 5.75 -7.33
N TRP A 263 -24.91 5.47 -6.10
CA TRP A 263 -24.75 4.15 -5.49
C TRP A 263 -25.78 3.11 -5.95
N SER A 264 -26.74 3.44 -6.83
CA SER A 264 -27.81 2.50 -7.20
C SER A 264 -27.30 1.26 -7.92
N ASN A 265 -26.16 1.38 -8.59
CA ASN A 265 -25.50 0.30 -9.33
C ASN A 265 -24.27 -0.25 -8.57
N LEU A 266 -24.18 0.00 -7.27
CA LEU A 266 -23.13 -0.57 -6.42
C LEU A 266 -23.27 -2.09 -6.41
N GLN A 267 -22.24 -2.77 -6.91
CA GLN A 267 -22.20 -4.22 -6.98
C GLN A 267 -21.46 -4.76 -5.77
N ASP A 268 -22.06 -5.75 -5.09
CA ASP A 268 -21.34 -6.50 -4.06
C ASP A 268 -20.44 -7.54 -4.73
N VAL A 269 -19.13 -7.34 -4.57
CA VAL A 269 -18.06 -8.26 -4.96
C VAL A 269 -17.14 -8.56 -3.78
N SER A 270 -17.67 -8.54 -2.54
CA SER A 270 -16.90 -8.74 -1.31
C SER A 270 -16.01 -9.99 -1.37
N GLU A 271 -16.58 -11.10 -1.88
CA GLU A 271 -15.87 -12.37 -2.04
C GLU A 271 -14.64 -12.28 -2.96
N ALA A 272 -14.57 -11.31 -3.86
CA ALA A 272 -13.48 -11.19 -4.82
C ALA A 272 -12.24 -10.49 -4.25
N PHE A 273 -12.38 -9.69 -3.18
CA PHE A 273 -11.25 -8.95 -2.62
C PHE A 273 -10.29 -9.87 -1.88
N HIS A 274 -9.00 -9.68 -2.16
CA HIS A 274 -7.97 -10.52 -1.59
C HIS A 274 -6.60 -9.83 -1.61
N ILE A 275 -5.69 -10.34 -0.78
CA ILE A 275 -4.27 -9.99 -0.77
C ILE A 275 -3.45 -11.23 -1.12
N SER A 276 -2.66 -11.16 -2.19
CA SER A 276 -1.79 -12.26 -2.59
C SER A 276 -0.52 -12.31 -1.75
N ILE A 277 -0.24 -13.45 -1.12
CA ILE A 277 0.94 -13.65 -0.25
C ILE A 277 1.98 -14.60 -0.85
N ALA A 278 1.57 -15.45 -1.79
CA ALA A 278 2.46 -16.31 -2.57
C ALA A 278 1.82 -16.69 -3.92
N TRP A 279 2.59 -17.32 -4.81
CA TRP A 279 2.10 -17.76 -6.11
C TRP A 279 2.85 -18.99 -6.65
N THR A 280 2.23 -19.72 -7.57
CA THR A 280 2.78 -20.87 -8.30
C THR A 280 2.59 -20.72 -9.81
N LEU A 281 3.47 -21.37 -10.58
CA LEU A 281 3.25 -21.62 -12.01
C LEU A 281 2.29 -22.82 -12.14
N GLY A 282 1.14 -22.63 -12.79
CA GLY A 282 0.16 -23.70 -12.90
C GLY A 282 -0.71 -23.90 -11.64
N SER A 283 -1.76 -24.70 -11.81
CA SER A 283 -2.74 -25.01 -10.75
C SER A 283 -2.05 -25.74 -9.59
N PRO A 284 -2.39 -25.42 -8.33
CA PRO A 284 -1.88 -26.17 -7.19
C PRO A 284 -2.27 -27.66 -7.29
N SER A 285 -1.36 -28.54 -6.85
CA SER A 285 -1.63 -29.99 -6.76
C SER A 285 -2.71 -30.27 -5.71
N LYS A 286 -3.33 -31.46 -5.78
CA LYS A 286 -4.30 -31.87 -4.75
C LYS A 286 -3.67 -31.93 -3.36
N ASP A 287 -2.40 -32.32 -3.29
CA ASP A 287 -1.66 -32.44 -2.04
C ASP A 287 -1.35 -31.05 -1.47
N LEU A 288 -1.00 -30.08 -2.32
CA LEU A 288 -0.84 -28.68 -1.91
C LEU A 288 -2.15 -28.06 -1.44
N LEU A 289 -3.28 -28.37 -2.09
CA LEU A 289 -4.61 -27.92 -1.64
C LEU A 289 -4.97 -28.50 -0.27
N ALA A 290 -4.82 -29.82 -0.08
CA ALA A 290 -5.07 -30.48 1.20
C ALA A 290 -4.16 -29.95 2.32
N LEU A 291 -2.88 -29.70 2.01
CA LEU A 291 -1.96 -29.08 2.95
C LEU A 291 -2.37 -27.64 3.26
N THR A 292 -2.86 -26.88 2.28
CA THR A 292 -3.37 -25.51 2.49
C THR A 292 -4.55 -25.52 3.45
N GLU A 293 -5.50 -26.46 3.30
CA GLU A 293 -6.65 -26.60 4.22
C GLU A 293 -6.21 -26.95 5.66
N SER A 294 -5.25 -27.88 5.80
CA SER A 294 -4.69 -28.23 7.10
C SER A 294 -3.98 -27.02 7.75
N VAL A 295 -3.13 -26.32 6.99
CA VAL A 295 -2.40 -25.14 7.47
C VAL A 295 -3.35 -24.00 7.81
N ALA A 296 -4.42 -23.81 7.03
CA ALA A 296 -5.43 -22.81 7.33
C ALA A 296 -6.12 -23.10 8.68
N THR A 297 -6.46 -24.36 8.95
CA THR A 297 -7.08 -24.75 10.22
C THR A 297 -6.17 -24.48 11.42
N ASP A 298 -4.87 -24.77 11.29
CA ASP A 298 -3.93 -24.73 12.41
C ASP A 298 -3.29 -23.35 12.65
N TYR A 299 -3.12 -22.53 11.61
CA TYR A 299 -2.29 -21.32 11.66
C TYR A 299 -2.98 -20.05 11.15
N PHE A 300 -4.14 -20.15 10.49
CA PHE A 300 -4.80 -18.95 9.97
C PHE A 300 -5.37 -18.07 11.08
N GLN A 301 -5.65 -18.60 12.25
CA GLN A 301 -6.23 -17.83 13.36
C GLN A 301 -5.36 -16.64 13.76
N ASP A 302 -4.04 -16.79 13.74
CA ASP A 302 -3.09 -15.71 14.03
C ASP A 302 -3.19 -14.59 12.98
N VAL A 303 -3.39 -14.95 11.72
CA VAL A 303 -3.60 -14.01 10.60
C VAL A 303 -4.99 -13.38 10.67
N ALA A 304 -6.03 -14.15 11.01
CA ALA A 304 -7.41 -13.67 11.12
C ALA A 304 -7.60 -12.62 12.23
N GLN A 305 -6.76 -12.64 13.26
CA GLN A 305 -6.74 -11.61 14.31
C GLN A 305 -6.10 -10.29 13.85
N THR A 306 -5.44 -10.27 12.69
CA THR A 306 -4.85 -9.06 12.14
C THR A 306 -5.96 -8.10 11.67
N CYS A 307 -5.88 -6.86 12.14
CA CYS A 307 -6.78 -5.79 11.74
C CYS A 307 -5.99 -4.73 10.96
N VAL A 308 -6.31 -4.58 9.68
CA VAL A 308 -5.59 -3.66 8.78
C VAL A 308 -6.40 -2.38 8.63
N ASN A 309 -5.80 -1.25 9.00
CA ASN A 309 -6.40 0.08 8.88
C ASN A 309 -6.08 0.72 7.53
N ILE A 310 -7.11 1.08 6.77
CA ILE A 310 -6.97 1.72 5.46
C ILE A 310 -7.28 3.21 5.55
N GLN A 311 -6.28 4.02 5.22
CA GLN A 311 -6.36 5.47 5.24
C GLN A 311 -6.21 6.11 3.87
N GLU A 312 -5.74 5.36 2.86
CA GLU A 312 -5.51 5.87 1.51
C GLU A 312 -5.59 4.76 0.47
N ILE A 313 -5.80 5.17 -0.78
CA ILE A 313 -5.55 4.33 -1.96
C ILE A 313 -4.39 4.92 -2.76
N LYS A 314 -3.72 4.11 -3.55
CA LYS A 314 -2.60 4.51 -4.40
C LYS A 314 -2.93 4.33 -5.87
N ALA A 315 -2.53 5.30 -6.68
CA ALA A 315 -2.51 5.20 -8.14
C ALA A 315 -1.07 5.22 -8.62
N LYS A 316 -0.59 4.08 -9.13
CA LYS A 316 0.71 4.00 -9.80
C LYS A 316 0.51 4.23 -11.29
N VAL A 317 1.14 5.26 -11.84
CA VAL A 317 1.12 5.63 -13.27
C VAL A 317 2.56 5.67 -13.78
N GLY A 318 2.95 4.65 -14.55
CA GLY A 318 4.34 4.41 -14.92
C GLY A 318 5.21 4.22 -13.67
N ASN A 319 6.11 5.18 -13.44
CA ASN A 319 7.03 5.18 -12.29
C ASN A 319 6.56 6.10 -11.15
N THR A 320 5.47 6.85 -11.35
CA THR A 320 4.95 7.78 -10.35
C THR A 320 3.87 7.09 -9.53
N VAL A 321 3.89 7.28 -8.22
CA VAL A 321 2.84 6.83 -7.31
C VAL A 321 2.18 8.05 -6.69
N THR A 322 0.86 8.12 -6.77
CA THR A 322 0.04 9.18 -6.19
C THR A 322 -0.82 8.59 -5.07
N ASN A 323 -0.70 9.14 -3.86
CA ASN A 323 -1.46 8.71 -2.68
C ASN A 323 -2.72 9.55 -2.53
N MET A 324 -3.87 8.88 -2.40
CA MET A 324 -5.19 9.49 -2.34
C MET A 324 -5.82 9.18 -0.98
N PRO A 325 -5.73 10.10 0.00
CA PRO A 325 -6.21 9.85 1.35
C PRO A 325 -7.75 9.78 1.42
N LEU A 326 -8.24 8.91 2.29
CA LEU A 326 -9.63 8.83 2.71
C LEU A 326 -9.87 9.88 3.79
N HIS A 327 -10.77 10.83 3.54
CA HIS A 327 -10.96 11.95 4.45
C HIS A 327 -11.91 11.60 5.60
N THR A 328 -11.47 11.89 6.82
CA THR A 328 -12.37 12.09 7.96
C THR A 328 -12.94 13.51 7.86
N ASN A 329 -14.25 13.67 7.65
CA ASN A 329 -14.85 15.00 7.79
C ASN A 329 -14.67 15.45 9.25
N ILE A 330 -13.84 16.47 9.47
CA ILE A 330 -13.76 17.25 10.71
C ILE A 330 -15.01 18.15 10.74
N GLN A 331 -16.17 17.58 11.07
CA GLN A 331 -17.37 18.32 11.43
C GLN A 331 -18.07 17.65 12.60
N GLU A 332 -17.35 17.44 13.69
CA GLU A 332 -17.90 17.43 15.06
C GLU A 332 -16.89 18.12 15.98
N ALA A 333 -16.46 19.35 15.62
CA ALA A 333 -16.10 20.30 16.66
C ALA A 333 -17.43 20.69 17.31
N THR A 334 -17.72 20.06 18.45
CA THR A 334 -18.77 20.45 19.38
C THR A 334 -18.82 21.97 19.45
N GLY A 335 -19.94 22.54 19.00
CA GLY A 335 -20.23 23.95 19.12
C GLY A 335 -20.31 24.33 20.60
N LEU A 336 -19.17 24.67 21.18
CA LEU A 336 -19.06 25.28 22.49
C LEU A 336 -19.27 26.80 22.30
N PHE A 337 -20.50 27.21 21.99
CA PHE A 337 -20.93 28.59 22.18
C PHE A 337 -21.85 28.65 23.39
N SER A 338 -21.22 28.92 24.53
CA SER A 338 -21.78 29.74 25.60
C SER A 338 -22.38 31.01 25.01
N PHE A 339 -23.66 31.29 25.23
CA PHE A 339 -24.18 32.47 25.96
C PHE A 339 -25.68 32.30 26.23
#